data_AF-A0A836QTJ3-F1
#
_entry.id   AF-A0A836QTJ3-F1
#
_cell.length_a   1.000
_cell.length_b   1.000
_cell.length_c   1.000
_cell.angle_alpha   90.00
_cell.angle_beta   90.00
_cell.angle_gamma   90.00
#
_symmetry.space_group_name_H-M   'P 1'
#
loop_
_entity.id
_entity.type
_entity.pdbx_description
1 polymer ?
#
loop_
_entity_poly.entity_id
_entity_poly.type
_entity_poly.pdbx_seq_one_letter_code
_entity_poly.pdbx_strand_id
1 'polypeptide(L)'
;MTYFRGILRLVGLASVTVAIWFGPVLPAQSSWANDVPSAKPQIESYAKLVYRTYKDCLSRVRALEKSIQALLETPDEPSLKRARESWLTARAAYGQSEAFRFYGGPIDYYDPARDVEGP
;
A
#
# COMPACT_ATOMS: atom_id res chain seq x y z
N MET A 1 56.70 -78.75 -0.46
CA MET A 1 56.28 -79.42 -1.71
C MET A 1 55.25 -78.55 -2.41
N THR A 2 55.67 -77.93 -3.52
CA THR A 2 54.93 -77.72 -4.78
C THR A 2 53.55 -77.03 -4.87
N TYR A 3 53.50 -75.96 -5.71
CA TYR A 3 52.52 -75.63 -6.78
C TYR A 3 51.07 -75.23 -6.33
N PHE A 4 50.27 -74.37 -6.96
CA PHE A 4 50.26 -73.64 -8.24
C PHE A 4 49.15 -72.55 -8.21
N ARG A 5 49.37 -71.49 -8.99
CA ARG A 5 48.49 -70.49 -9.65
C ARG A 5 46.95 -70.58 -9.52
N GLY A 6 46.32 -69.40 -9.46
CA GLY A 6 44.97 -69.17 -9.98
C GLY A 6 44.43 -67.74 -9.75
N ILE A 7 44.46 -66.89 -10.77
CA ILE A 7 43.65 -65.65 -10.84
C ILE A 7 42.32 -66.02 -11.51
N LEU A 8 41.19 -65.73 -10.87
CA LEU A 8 39.96 -65.40 -11.58
C LEU A 8 39.08 -64.48 -10.72
N ARG A 9 38.78 -63.30 -11.28
CA ARG A 9 37.88 -62.28 -10.73
C ARG A 9 36.44 -62.77 -10.82
N LEU A 10 35.63 -62.56 -9.78
CA LEU A 10 34.20 -62.29 -9.95
C LEU A 10 33.60 -61.57 -8.74
N VAL A 11 33.13 -60.37 -9.06
CA VAL A 11 32.25 -59.41 -8.38
C VAL A 11 31.42 -59.97 -7.24
N GLY A 12 31.59 -59.40 -6.04
CA GLY A 12 30.58 -59.35 -4.98
C GLY A 12 30.43 -57.89 -4.54
N LEU A 13 29.43 -57.20 -5.08
CA LEU A 13 29.11 -55.81 -4.75
C LEU A 13 28.83 -55.71 -3.25
N ALA A 14 29.54 -54.80 -2.58
CA ALA A 14 29.38 -54.53 -1.18
C ALA A 14 27.94 -54.11 -0.86
N SER A 15 27.32 -54.78 0.12
CA SER A 15 26.09 -54.30 0.75
C SER A 15 26.38 -52.96 1.41
N VAL A 16 25.87 -51.88 0.83
CA VAL A 16 25.79 -50.59 1.53
C VAL A 16 24.60 -50.69 2.48
N THR A 17 24.89 -50.91 3.75
CA THR A 17 23.93 -50.75 4.84
C THR A 17 23.51 -49.28 4.88
N VAL A 18 22.27 -48.99 4.51
CA VAL A 18 21.65 -47.69 4.77
C VAL A 18 21.38 -47.62 6.27
N ALA A 19 22.29 -47.03 7.03
CA ALA A 19 22.02 -46.61 8.39
C ALA A 19 21.07 -45.40 8.33
N ILE A 20 19.78 -45.64 8.56
CA ILE A 20 18.81 -44.56 8.79
C ILE A 20 19.13 -43.96 10.16
N TRP A 21 19.99 -42.94 10.16
CA TRP A 21 20.14 -42.04 11.29
C TRP A 21 18.85 -41.22 11.42
N PHE A 22 17.99 -41.58 12.38
CA PHE A 22 16.97 -40.65 12.90
C PHE A 22 17.69 -39.56 13.71
N GLY A 23 18.30 -38.61 13.01
CA GLY A 23 18.70 -37.34 13.60
C GLY A 23 17.46 -36.49 13.90
N PRO A 24 17.52 -35.57 14.88
CA PRO A 24 16.40 -34.68 15.14
C PRO A 24 16.09 -33.89 13.87
N VAL A 25 14.84 -33.94 13.43
CA VAL A 25 14.32 -33.01 12.41
C VAL A 25 14.43 -31.62 13.02
N LEU A 26 15.48 -30.89 12.66
CA LEU A 26 15.52 -29.46 12.88
C LEU A 26 14.33 -28.88 12.10
N PRO A 27 13.44 -28.08 12.72
CA PRO A 27 12.44 -27.37 11.95
C PRO A 27 13.20 -26.52 10.93
N ALA A 28 12.90 -26.73 9.64
CA ALA A 28 13.36 -25.81 8.61
C ALA A 28 12.75 -24.44 8.94
N GLN A 29 13.54 -23.56 9.55
CA GLN A 29 13.14 -22.16 9.73
C GLN A 29 13.09 -21.56 8.33
N SER A 30 11.89 -21.47 7.77
CA SER A 30 11.66 -20.81 6.49
C SER A 30 12.11 -19.35 6.60
N SER A 31 13.21 -18.99 5.92
CA SER A 31 13.71 -17.61 5.84
C SER A 31 12.66 -16.63 5.29
N TRP A 32 11.73 -17.13 4.50
CA TRP A 32 10.61 -16.40 3.89
C TRP A 32 9.67 -15.70 4.89
N ALA A 33 9.67 -16.09 6.17
CA ALA A 33 8.81 -15.48 7.19
C ALA A 33 9.48 -14.30 7.93
N ASN A 34 10.81 -14.20 7.89
CA ASN A 34 11.57 -13.20 8.66
C ASN A 34 11.95 -11.94 7.85
N ASP A 35 11.79 -11.96 6.53
CA ASP A 35 12.21 -10.88 5.62
C ASP A 35 11.06 -10.00 5.11
N VAL A 36 9.85 -10.08 5.69
CA VAL A 36 8.74 -9.19 5.30
C VAL A 36 9.05 -7.77 5.81
N PRO A 37 9.28 -6.79 4.92
CA PRO A 37 9.56 -5.43 5.36
C PRO A 37 8.34 -4.85 6.08
N SER A 38 8.57 -4.10 7.16
CA SER A 38 7.48 -3.40 7.85
C SER A 38 6.77 -2.44 6.90
N ALA A 39 5.44 -2.49 6.87
CA ALA A 39 4.61 -1.55 6.11
C ALA A 39 4.49 -0.15 6.77
N LYS A 40 5.03 0.01 7.99
CA LYS A 40 4.86 1.23 8.79
C LYS A 40 5.36 2.50 8.07
N PRO A 41 6.56 2.54 7.46
CA PRO A 41 7.03 3.74 6.77
C PRO A 41 6.14 4.15 5.57
N GLN A 42 5.56 3.16 4.87
CA GLN A 42 4.67 3.38 3.74
C GLN A 42 3.34 3.95 4.21
N ILE A 43 2.77 3.41 5.29
CA ILE A 43 1.53 3.92 5.92
C ILE A 43 1.73 5.36 6.41
N GLU A 44 2.85 5.67 7.06
CA GLU A 44 3.16 7.03 7.51
C GLU A 44 3.31 8.01 6.34
N SER A 45 3.94 7.57 5.25
CA SER A 45 4.09 8.38 4.04
C SER A 45 2.74 8.63 3.36
N TYR A 46 1.88 7.61 3.32
CA TYR A 46 0.52 7.71 2.82
C TYR A 46 -0.32 8.69 3.65
N ALA A 47 -0.31 8.58 4.97
CA ALA A 47 -1.04 9.50 5.85
C ALA A 47 -0.61 10.96 5.65
N LYS A 48 0.70 11.22 5.48
CA LYS A 48 1.23 12.55 5.16
C LYS A 48 0.76 13.06 3.80
N LEU A 49 0.68 12.19 2.79
CA LEU A 49 0.15 12.54 1.47
C LEU A 49 -1.32 12.94 1.57
N VAL A 50 -2.16 12.09 2.18
CA VAL A 50 -3.60 12.33 2.37
C VAL A 50 -3.84 13.67 3.09
N TYR A 51 -3.13 13.90 4.19
CA TYR A 51 -3.22 15.17 4.93
C TYR A 51 -2.90 16.39 4.07
N ARG A 52 -1.82 16.32 3.27
CA ARG A 52 -1.43 17.42 2.37
C ARG A 52 -2.48 17.66 1.29
N THR A 53 -3.04 16.61 0.71
CA THR A 53 -4.09 16.73 -0.31
C THR A 53 -5.35 17.38 0.25
N TYR A 54 -5.81 16.98 1.44
CA TYR A 54 -6.96 17.64 2.07
C TYR A 54 -6.66 19.10 2.45
N LYS A 55 -5.45 19.40 2.92
CA LYS A 55 -5.04 20.79 3.20
C LYS A 55 -5.05 21.66 1.94
N ASP A 56 -4.60 21.14 0.80
CA ASP A 56 -4.64 21.86 -0.47
C ASP A 56 -6.07 22.06 -0.97
N CYS A 57 -6.91 21.02 -0.90
CA CYS A 57 -8.33 21.10 -1.22
C CYS A 57 -9.04 22.18 -0.38
N LEU A 58 -8.80 22.20 0.94
CA LEU A 58 -9.36 23.21 1.83
C LEU A 58 -8.88 24.63 1.47
N SER A 59 -7.60 24.81 1.19
CA SER A 59 -7.06 26.12 0.79
C SER A 59 -7.76 26.65 -0.47
N ARG A 60 -7.93 25.82 -1.49
CA ARG A 60 -8.52 26.21 -2.77
C ARG A 60 -10.03 26.41 -2.67
N VAL A 61 -10.75 25.62 -1.88
CA VAL A 61 -12.19 25.84 -1.67
C VAL A 61 -12.45 27.15 -0.92
N ARG A 62 -11.57 27.55 0.01
CA ARG A 62 -11.64 28.88 0.65
C ARG A 62 -11.34 30.02 -0.32
N ALA A 63 -10.46 29.82 -1.29
CA ALA A 63 -10.27 30.78 -2.37
C ALA A 63 -11.53 30.89 -3.26
N LEU A 64 -12.14 29.76 -3.61
CA LEU A 64 -13.41 29.72 -4.33
C LEU A 64 -14.54 30.45 -3.56
N GLU A 65 -14.67 30.20 -2.26
CA GLU A 65 -15.66 30.87 -1.40
C GLU A 65 -15.53 32.39 -1.49
N LYS A 66 -14.31 32.93 -1.38
CA LYS A 66 -14.04 34.38 -1.52
C LYS A 66 -14.41 34.90 -2.91
N SER A 67 -14.09 34.14 -3.96
CA SER A 67 -14.41 34.53 -5.34
C SER A 67 -15.91 34.53 -5.62
N ILE A 68 -16.65 33.60 -5.00
CA ILE A 68 -18.12 33.58 -5.05
C ILE A 68 -18.69 34.78 -4.29
N GLN A 69 -18.18 35.08 -3.10
CA GLN A 69 -18.61 36.28 -2.34
C GLN A 69 -18.42 37.56 -3.19
N ALA A 70 -17.27 37.72 -3.83
CA ALA A 70 -17.02 38.88 -4.71
C ALA A 70 -17.98 38.94 -5.91
N LEU A 71 -18.37 37.79 -6.49
CA LEU A 71 -19.38 37.73 -7.54
C LEU A 71 -20.77 38.13 -7.04
N LEU A 72 -21.14 37.72 -5.82
CA LEU A 72 -22.43 38.08 -5.23
C LEU A 72 -22.51 39.57 -4.87
N GLU A 73 -21.39 40.16 -4.43
CA GLU A 73 -21.30 41.59 -4.11
C GLU A 73 -21.31 42.48 -5.37
N THR A 74 -20.64 42.05 -6.44
CA THR A 74 -20.56 42.81 -7.70
C THR A 74 -20.75 41.86 -8.88
N PRO A 75 -22.01 41.58 -9.28
CA PRO A 75 -22.29 40.64 -10.35
C PRO A 75 -21.97 41.24 -11.72
N ASP A 76 -20.77 40.94 -12.22
CA ASP A 76 -20.24 41.40 -13.50
C ASP A 76 -19.39 40.33 -14.21
N GLU A 77 -19.00 40.58 -15.47
CA GLU A 77 -18.20 39.60 -16.24
C GLU A 77 -16.82 39.31 -15.60
N PRO A 78 -16.07 40.31 -15.11
CA PRO A 78 -14.80 40.05 -14.41
C PRO A 78 -14.93 39.18 -13.15
N SER A 79 -15.93 39.42 -12.30
CA SER A 79 -16.16 38.63 -11.09
C SER A 79 -16.62 37.20 -11.41
N LEU A 80 -17.47 37.03 -12.43
CA LEU A 80 -17.89 35.72 -12.91
C LEU A 80 -16.71 34.92 -13.46
N LYS A 81 -15.82 35.58 -14.21
CA LYS A 81 -14.57 34.97 -14.69
C LYS A 81 -13.70 34.48 -13.53
N ARG A 82 -13.47 35.32 -12.51
CA ARG A 82 -12.67 34.94 -11.32
C ARG A 82 -13.28 33.76 -10.56
N ALA A 83 -14.60 33.73 -10.39
CA ALA A 83 -15.29 32.63 -9.75
C ALA A 83 -15.12 31.31 -10.53
N ARG A 84 -15.26 31.33 -11.86
CA ARG A 84 -15.02 30.17 -12.73
C ARG A 84 -13.58 29.65 -12.63
N GLU A 85 -12.58 30.53 -12.66
CA GLU A 85 -11.17 30.16 -12.52
C GLU A 85 -10.86 29.53 -11.16
N SER A 86 -11.44 30.09 -10.10
CA SER A 86 -11.31 29.56 -8.74
C SER A 86 -11.99 28.18 -8.62
N TRP A 87 -13.12 27.98 -9.29
CA TRP A 87 -13.83 26.71 -9.31
C TRP A 87 -13.01 25.61 -9.99
N LEU A 88 -12.41 25.89 -11.14
CA LEU A 88 -11.53 24.94 -11.84
C LEU A 88 -10.37 24.51 -10.95
N THR A 89 -9.77 25.47 -10.25
CA THR A 89 -8.66 25.24 -9.33
C THR A 89 -9.09 24.38 -8.13
N ALA A 90 -10.23 24.69 -7.51
CA ALA A 90 -10.76 23.91 -6.39
C ALA A 90 -11.18 22.49 -6.82
N ARG A 91 -11.84 22.36 -7.98
CA ARG A 91 -12.30 21.05 -8.49
C ARG A 91 -11.14 20.12 -8.82
N ALA A 92 -10.05 20.64 -9.37
CA ALA A 92 -8.84 19.87 -9.64
C ALA A 92 -8.24 19.27 -8.36
N ALA A 93 -8.14 20.07 -7.28
CA ALA A 93 -7.62 19.57 -6.00
C ALA A 93 -8.57 18.61 -5.29
N TYR A 94 -9.88 18.86 -5.33
CA TYR A 94 -10.87 17.92 -4.82
C TYR A 94 -10.76 16.56 -5.55
N GLY A 95 -10.57 16.58 -6.88
CA GLY A 95 -10.40 15.36 -7.68
C GLY A 95 -9.25 14.46 -7.21
N GLN A 96 -8.13 15.06 -6.75
CA GLN A 96 -7.02 14.28 -6.18
C GLN A 96 -7.39 13.62 -4.85
N SER A 97 -8.30 14.22 -4.06
CA SER A 97 -8.75 13.65 -2.80
C SER A 97 -9.72 12.48 -2.98
N GLU A 98 -10.34 12.32 -4.16
CA GLU A 98 -11.31 11.26 -4.43
C GLU A 98 -10.69 9.85 -4.36
N ALA A 99 -9.36 9.73 -4.52
CA ALA A 99 -8.62 8.48 -4.34
C ALA A 99 -8.59 7.98 -2.88
N PHE A 100 -9.01 8.81 -1.93
CA PHE A 100 -9.02 8.50 -0.49
C PHE A 100 -10.42 8.20 0.05
N ARG A 101 -11.40 8.18 -0.85
CA ARG A 101 -12.69 7.58 -0.56
C ARG A 101 -12.52 6.05 -0.57
N PHE A 102 -13.45 5.29 -0.03
CA PHE A 102 -13.52 3.81 -0.04
C PHE A 102 -12.87 3.05 1.13
N TYR A 103 -12.62 3.67 2.28
CA TYR A 103 -12.17 2.93 3.47
C TYR A 103 -12.70 3.46 4.81
N GLY A 104 -13.87 4.13 4.80
CA GLY A 104 -14.52 4.62 6.02
C GLY A 104 -13.75 5.73 6.73
N GLY A 105 -12.94 6.47 5.97
CA GLY A 105 -12.22 7.65 6.45
C GLY A 105 -13.15 8.85 6.66
N PRO A 106 -12.61 10.01 7.08
CA PRO A 106 -13.40 11.18 7.45
C PRO A 106 -14.41 11.66 6.39
N ILE A 107 -14.08 11.52 5.10
CA ILE A 107 -14.96 11.94 4.00
C ILE A 107 -16.11 10.96 3.72
N ASP A 108 -15.96 9.68 4.07
CA ASP A 108 -16.98 8.64 3.89
C ASP A 108 -17.64 8.26 5.22
N TYR A 109 -17.38 9.03 6.29
CA TYR A 109 -17.95 8.76 7.60
C TYR A 109 -19.46 9.04 7.57
N TYR A 110 -20.27 8.08 8.00
CA TYR A 110 -21.72 8.27 8.15
C TYR A 110 -22.04 8.53 9.63
N ASP A 111 -22.71 9.65 9.92
CA ASP A 111 -23.26 9.97 11.24
C ASP A 111 -24.70 9.44 11.34
N PRO A 112 -24.95 8.31 12.03
CA PRO A 112 -26.28 7.73 12.15
C PRO A 112 -27.24 8.57 13.00
N ALA A 113 -26.73 9.48 13.84
CA ALA A 113 -27.57 10.35 14.65
C ALA A 113 -28.14 11.52 13.83
N ARG A 114 -27.46 11.88 12.74
CA ARG A 114 -27.84 12.98 11.84
C ARG A 114 -28.36 12.51 10.49
N ASP A 115 -28.19 11.25 10.13
CA ASP A 115 -28.48 10.70 8.80
C ASP A 115 -27.75 11.46 7.69
N VAL A 116 -26.47 11.79 7.92
CA VAL A 116 -25.60 12.50 6.96
C VAL A 116 -24.26 11.79 6.77
N GLU A 117 -23.73 11.87 5.55
CA GLU A 117 -22.37 11.41 5.19
C GLU A 117 -21.41 12.59 5.15
N GLY A 118 -20.18 12.36 5.61
CA GLY A 118 -19.11 13.35 5.71
C GLY A 118 -19.00 14.01 7.09
N PRO A 119 -18.01 14.89 7.28
CA PRO A 119 -17.85 15.71 8.48
C PRO A 119 -18.90 16.81 8.63
#